data_AF-A0A817CYD7-F1
#
_entry.id   AF-A0A817CYD7-F1
#
_cell.length_a   1.000
_cell.length_b   1.000
_cell.length_c   1.000
_cell.angle_alpha   90.00
_cell.angle_beta   90.00
_cell.angle_gamma   90.00
#
_symmetry.space_group_name_H-M   'P 1'
#
loop_
_entity.id
_entity.type
_entity.pdbx_description
1 polymer ?
#
loop_
_entity_poly.entity_id
_entity_poly.type
_entity_poly.pdbx_seq_one_letter_code
_entity_poly.pdbx_strand_id
1 'polypeptide(L)'
;MQINMVIRANFAIRNSRSVVLCKRNQSYKADSKEKPIDDFSSHFSHDSSSNNRPKIRIQLKYDNGKLFVMVRYANNLPLINGNDPNPYCKCYLFPDASKSTKRKGKTIINTRNPIFNDTFTYEMDLAEIQKRLLRVSVWNNVLTVGNHVLGEVDIVLSQIDWSKENARDYTFFSTDS
;
A
#
# COMPACT_ATOMS: atom_id res chain seq x y z
N MET A 1 23.76 39.80 -0.19
CA MET A 1 22.46 39.76 0.50
C MET A 1 22.03 38.30 0.60
N GLN A 2 22.31 37.67 1.74
CA GLN A 2 21.79 36.33 2.09
C GLN A 2 20.37 36.51 2.65
N ILE A 3 19.44 35.65 2.23
CA ILE A 3 18.22 35.39 2.99
C ILE A 3 18.13 33.87 3.16
N ASN A 4 18.49 33.43 4.36
CA ASN A 4 18.20 32.11 4.87
C ASN A 4 16.68 31.97 5.03
N MET A 5 16.07 30.89 4.54
CA MET A 5 14.78 30.44 5.04
C MET A 5 14.89 28.98 5.48
N VAL A 6 15.16 28.85 6.77
CA VAL A 6 15.07 27.63 7.57
C VAL A 6 13.62 27.13 7.51
N ILE A 7 13.38 25.96 6.91
CA ILE A 7 12.12 25.24 7.14
C ILE A 7 12.42 24.13 8.15
N ARG A 8 12.12 24.44 9.40
CA ARG A 8 12.01 23.45 10.49
C ARG A 8 10.83 22.53 10.19
N ALA A 9 11.09 21.24 9.98
CA ALA A 9 10.07 20.22 10.06
C ALA A 9 9.78 19.95 11.55
N ASN A 10 8.65 20.45 12.04
CA ASN A 10 8.18 20.13 13.39
C ASN A 10 7.76 18.66 13.43
N PHE A 11 8.57 17.86 14.12
CA PHE A 11 8.29 16.48 14.49
C PHE A 11 7.26 16.49 15.63
N ALA A 12 5.98 16.31 15.31
CA ALA A 12 4.96 16.12 16.33
C ALA A 12 4.96 14.65 16.77
N ILE A 13 5.58 14.39 17.93
CA ILE A 13 5.44 13.13 18.67
C ILE A 13 4.05 13.14 19.30
N ARG A 14 3.16 12.24 18.87
CA ARG A 14 2.02 11.79 19.68
C ARG A 14 1.94 10.28 19.64
N ASN A 15 2.30 9.70 20.78
CA ASN A 15 2.14 8.31 21.12
C ASN A 15 0.64 8.01 21.28
N SER A 16 0.05 7.29 20.32
CA SER A 16 -1.12 6.42 20.50
C SER A 16 -1.36 5.63 19.22
N ARG A 17 -1.72 4.36 19.38
CA ARG A 17 -1.96 3.37 18.33
C ARG A 17 -2.89 3.92 17.23
N SER A 18 -2.55 3.61 15.98
CA SER A 18 -3.22 3.99 14.72
C SER A 18 -2.89 5.41 14.21
N VAL A 19 -1.90 5.53 13.33
CA VAL A 19 -1.73 6.74 12.52
C VAL A 19 -2.38 6.51 11.16
N VAL A 20 -3.64 6.95 11.05
CA VAL A 20 -4.26 7.34 9.79
C VAL A 20 -3.84 8.80 9.56
N LEU A 21 -3.06 9.07 8.52
CA LEU A 21 -2.74 10.45 8.12
C LEU A 21 -3.76 10.91 7.07
N CYS A 22 -4.64 11.82 7.49
CA CYS A 22 -5.65 12.46 6.66
C CYS A 22 -5.30 13.94 6.40
N LYS A 23 -5.78 14.43 5.24
CA LYS A 23 -6.03 15.81 4.77
C LYS A 23 -4.93 16.53 3.97
N ARG A 24 -5.26 16.81 2.71
CA ARG A 24 -5.10 18.13 2.09
C ARG A 24 -6.42 18.53 1.41
N ASN A 25 -6.91 19.72 1.79
CA ASN A 25 -8.06 20.40 1.20
C ASN A 25 -7.71 20.94 -0.19
N GLN A 26 -8.66 20.89 -1.13
CA GLN A 26 -8.94 22.01 -2.02
C GLN A 26 -10.38 21.94 -2.56
N SER A 27 -11.03 23.09 -2.48
CA SER A 27 -12.42 23.40 -2.80
C SER A 27 -12.76 23.24 -4.28
N TYR A 28 -13.94 22.69 -4.60
CA TYR A 28 -14.62 22.95 -5.86
C TYR A 28 -16.10 23.31 -5.62
N LYS A 29 -16.53 24.31 -6.39
CA LYS A 29 -17.75 25.11 -6.27
C LYS A 29 -19.01 24.29 -6.52
N ALA A 30 -20.08 24.66 -5.82
CA ALA A 30 -21.44 24.26 -6.13
C ALA A 30 -21.82 24.77 -7.52
N ASP A 31 -22.29 23.87 -8.39
CA ASP A 31 -23.21 24.23 -9.45
C ASP A 31 -24.29 23.15 -9.58
N SER A 32 -25.51 23.66 -9.68
CA SER A 32 -26.78 22.98 -9.66
C SER A 32 -27.01 22.08 -10.88
N LYS A 33 -27.48 20.84 -10.64
CA LYS A 33 -28.57 20.12 -11.34
C LYS A 33 -28.52 18.62 -11.00
N GLU A 34 -29.41 18.20 -10.11
CA GLU A 34 -29.73 16.78 -9.91
C GLU A 34 -30.49 16.24 -11.13
N LYS A 35 -30.19 14.99 -11.52
CA LYS A 35 -31.15 14.11 -12.17
C LYS A 35 -31.31 12.88 -11.26
N PRO A 36 -32.55 12.46 -10.95
CA PRO A 36 -32.78 11.27 -10.14
C PRO A 36 -32.47 10.04 -10.99
N ILE A 37 -31.64 9.13 -10.48
CA ILE A 37 -31.44 7.82 -11.09
C ILE A 37 -31.94 6.80 -10.08
N ASP A 38 -33.03 6.16 -10.48
CA ASP A 38 -33.73 5.11 -9.77
C ASP A 38 -32.81 3.89 -9.54
N ASP A 39 -32.87 3.41 -8.30
CA ASP A 39 -32.74 2.01 -7.87
C ASP A 39 -31.69 1.12 -8.58
N PHE A 40 -30.45 1.16 -8.10
CA PHE A 40 -29.56 0.00 -8.13
C PHE A 40 -29.04 -0.30 -6.73
N SER A 41 -29.97 -0.51 -5.80
CA SER A 41 -29.69 -1.32 -4.62
C SER A 41 -29.58 -2.79 -5.04
N SER A 42 -28.37 -3.24 -5.41
CA SER A 42 -28.08 -4.67 -5.30
C SER A 42 -26.60 -4.92 -4.95
N HIS A 43 -26.42 -5.38 -3.71
CA HIS A 43 -25.28 -6.15 -3.22
C HIS A 43 -23.93 -5.45 -2.96
N PHE A 44 -23.94 -4.34 -2.22
CA PHE A 44 -22.89 -4.17 -1.20
C PHE A 44 -23.44 -4.64 0.13
N SER A 45 -23.25 -5.92 0.43
CA SER A 45 -23.36 -6.38 1.81
C SER A 45 -22.35 -5.59 2.64
N HIS A 46 -22.87 -4.72 3.51
CA HIS A 46 -22.08 -4.13 4.58
C HIS A 46 -21.84 -5.24 5.61
N ASP A 47 -20.96 -6.17 5.26
CA ASP A 47 -20.51 -7.23 6.16
C ASP A 47 -19.75 -6.55 7.30
N SER A 48 -20.44 -6.48 8.44
CA SER A 48 -19.99 -5.82 9.66
C SER A 48 -18.98 -6.66 10.44
N SER A 49 -18.43 -7.71 9.83
CA SER A 49 -17.34 -8.50 10.41
C SER A 49 -15.98 -7.87 10.06
N SER A 50 -15.27 -7.36 11.07
CA SER A 50 -13.92 -6.79 10.93
C SER A 50 -12.87 -7.73 10.31
N ASN A 51 -13.21 -9.01 10.13
CA ASN A 51 -12.35 -10.03 9.54
C ASN A 51 -12.34 -10.05 8.01
N ASN A 52 -13.28 -9.38 7.34
CA ASN A 52 -13.40 -9.47 5.88
C ASN A 52 -12.69 -8.35 5.10
N ARG A 53 -11.91 -7.49 5.80
CA ARG A 53 -11.17 -6.41 5.16
C ARG A 53 -10.02 -6.95 4.30
N PRO A 54 -9.80 -6.39 3.10
CA PRO A 54 -8.63 -6.70 2.29
C PRO A 54 -7.33 -6.45 3.07
N LYS A 55 -6.45 -7.46 3.13
CA LYS A 55 -5.19 -7.37 3.89
C LYS A 55 -4.02 -8.07 3.21
N ILE A 56 -2.81 -7.72 3.62
CA ILE A 56 -1.55 -8.30 3.15
C ILE A 56 -0.61 -8.61 4.31
N ARG A 57 0.02 -9.79 4.28
CA ARG A 57 1.06 -10.20 5.23
C ARG A 57 2.42 -9.88 4.66
N ILE A 58 3.16 -9.01 5.34
CA ILE A 58 4.53 -8.60 4.96
C ILE A 58 5.49 -8.90 6.10
N GLN A 59 6.65 -9.45 5.76
CA GLN A 59 7.77 -9.64 6.68
C GLN A 59 8.97 -8.83 6.20
N LEU A 60 9.54 -8.02 7.09
CA LEU A 60 10.73 -7.21 6.86
C LEU A 60 11.89 -7.78 7.66
N LYS A 61 13.04 -7.90 7.01
CA LYS A 61 14.32 -8.27 7.65
C LYS A 61 15.41 -7.39 7.07
N TYR A 62 16.33 -6.92 7.92
CA TYR A 62 17.55 -6.26 7.49
C TYR A 62 18.75 -7.09 7.93
N ASP A 63 19.64 -7.43 6.99
CA ASP A 63 20.79 -8.29 7.26
C ASP A 63 21.88 -8.09 6.20
N ASN A 64 23.14 -8.06 6.61
CA ASN A 64 24.32 -7.91 5.74
C ASN A 64 24.20 -6.82 4.66
N GLY A 65 23.75 -5.61 5.05
CA GLY A 65 23.63 -4.48 4.12
C GLY A 65 22.39 -4.54 3.21
N LYS A 66 21.46 -5.46 3.46
CA LYS A 66 20.30 -5.72 2.58
C LYS A 66 18.99 -5.69 3.35
N LEU A 67 18.01 -4.98 2.80
CA LEU A 67 16.61 -5.10 3.19
C LEU A 67 15.95 -6.22 2.38
N PHE A 68 15.34 -7.16 3.09
CA PHE A 68 14.48 -8.21 2.56
C PHE A 68 13.03 -7.86 2.86
N VAL A 69 12.23 -7.71 1.80
CA VAL A 69 10.79 -7.49 1.86
C VAL A 69 10.10 -8.75 1.36
N MET A 70 9.62 -9.57 2.28
CA MET A 70 8.86 -10.77 1.96
C MET A 70 7.37 -10.48 1.97
N VAL A 71 6.73 -10.64 0.82
CA VAL A 71 5.27 -10.59 0.70
C VAL A 71 4.75 -12.02 0.74
N ARG A 72 4.08 -12.40 1.84
CA ARG A 72 3.65 -13.77 2.09
C ARG A 72 2.36 -14.10 1.35
N TYR A 73 1.29 -13.40 1.70
CA TYR A 73 -0.04 -13.60 1.16
C TYR A 73 -0.86 -12.31 1.21
N ALA A 74 -1.94 -12.26 0.44
CA ALA A 74 -3.02 -11.30 0.63
C ALA A 74 -4.35 -12.05 0.76
N ASN A 75 -5.30 -11.48 1.50
CA ASN A 75 -6.62 -12.05 1.70
C ASN A 75 -7.70 -11.04 1.38
N ASN A 76 -8.86 -11.56 0.97
CA ASN A 76 -10.08 -10.79 0.73
C ASN A 76 -9.88 -9.66 -0.29
N LEU A 77 -9.05 -9.86 -1.33
CA LEU A 77 -8.89 -8.87 -2.41
C LEU A 77 -10.24 -8.55 -3.07
N PRO A 78 -10.45 -7.34 -3.62
CA PRO A 78 -11.69 -7.00 -4.30
C PRO A 78 -11.89 -7.84 -5.57
N LEU A 79 -13.16 -8.08 -5.91
CA LEU A 79 -13.55 -8.63 -7.20
C LEU A 79 -13.32 -7.57 -8.29
N ILE A 80 -13.03 -8.02 -9.52
CA ILE A 80 -12.95 -7.16 -10.69
C ILE A 80 -14.08 -7.56 -11.63
N ASN A 81 -15.09 -6.68 -11.74
CA ASN A 81 -16.31 -6.91 -12.52
C ASN A 81 -16.97 -8.27 -12.19
N GLY A 82 -17.08 -8.58 -10.90
CA GLY A 82 -17.67 -9.83 -10.41
C GLY A 82 -16.77 -11.07 -10.51
N ASN A 83 -15.57 -10.96 -11.08
CA ASN A 83 -14.63 -12.08 -11.24
C ASN A 83 -13.44 -11.98 -10.29
N ASP A 84 -12.83 -13.14 -10.01
CA ASP A 84 -11.58 -13.22 -9.24
C ASP A 84 -10.42 -12.59 -10.03
N PRO A 85 -9.54 -11.83 -9.35
CA PRO A 85 -8.42 -11.18 -10.03
C PRO A 85 -7.25 -12.15 -10.29
N ASN A 86 -6.28 -11.69 -11.08
CA ASN A 86 -4.96 -12.30 -11.25
C ASN A 86 -3.91 -11.48 -10.50
N PRO A 87 -3.81 -11.60 -9.16
CA PRO A 87 -2.99 -10.72 -8.34
C PRO A 87 -1.48 -10.92 -8.54
N TYR A 88 -0.74 -9.81 -8.48
CA TYR A 88 0.71 -9.79 -8.32
C TYR A 88 1.15 -8.58 -7.48
N CYS A 89 2.30 -8.69 -6.82
CA CYS A 89 2.81 -7.61 -5.96
C CYS A 89 3.80 -6.69 -6.69
N LYS A 90 3.83 -5.42 -6.30
CA LYS A 90 4.91 -4.47 -6.60
C LYS A 90 5.41 -3.82 -5.32
N CYS A 91 6.72 -3.62 -5.24
CA CYS A 91 7.35 -2.86 -4.15
C CYS A 91 8.16 -1.67 -4.70
N TYR A 92 8.14 -0.56 -3.97
CA TYR A 92 8.91 0.65 -4.23
C TYR A 92 9.44 1.23 -2.93
N LEU A 93 10.61 1.88 -2.97
CA LEU A 93 11.16 2.66 -1.86
C LEU A 93 11.15 4.14 -2.22
N PHE A 94 10.40 4.96 -1.49
CA PHE A 94 10.33 6.40 -1.72
C PHE A 94 11.20 7.18 -0.72
N PRO A 95 11.83 8.29 -1.14
CA PRO A 95 11.87 8.81 -2.52
C PRO A 95 12.72 7.90 -3.43
N ASP A 96 12.32 7.74 -4.70
CA ASP A 96 13.02 6.92 -5.70
C ASP A 96 13.54 7.79 -6.87
N ALA A 97 14.58 8.59 -6.60
CA ALA A 97 15.11 9.52 -7.59
C ALA A 97 15.63 8.81 -8.86
N SER A 98 16.24 7.64 -8.69
CA SER A 98 16.79 6.82 -9.79
C SER A 98 15.76 5.94 -10.49
N LYS A 99 14.51 5.89 -10.00
CA LYS A 99 13.42 5.02 -10.50
C LYS A 99 13.82 3.54 -10.59
N SER A 100 14.72 3.10 -9.70
CA SER A 100 15.35 1.78 -9.75
C SER A 100 14.89 0.84 -8.63
N THR A 101 14.03 1.32 -7.73
CA THR A 101 13.56 0.54 -6.56
C THR A 101 12.36 -0.35 -6.87
N LYS A 102 11.80 -0.23 -8.08
CA LYS A 102 10.70 -1.10 -8.49
C LYS A 102 11.10 -2.56 -8.42
N ARG A 103 10.30 -3.36 -7.73
CA ARG A 103 10.35 -4.82 -7.76
C ARG A 103 8.95 -5.35 -8.06
N LYS A 104 8.84 -6.40 -8.87
CA LYS A 104 7.57 -7.01 -9.27
C LYS A 104 7.62 -8.51 -8.96
N GLY A 105 6.58 -9.01 -8.33
CA GLY A 105 6.40 -10.42 -8.01
C GLY A 105 5.74 -11.22 -9.13
N LYS A 106 5.54 -12.51 -8.88
CA LYS A 106 4.83 -13.40 -9.81
C LYS A 106 3.34 -13.09 -9.79
N THR A 107 2.68 -13.37 -10.91
CA THR A 107 1.21 -13.34 -11.01
C THR A 107 0.65 -14.69 -10.60
N ILE A 108 -0.36 -14.67 -9.73
CA ILE A 108 -1.16 -15.83 -9.37
C ILE A 108 -2.51 -15.66 -10.04
N ILE A 109 -3.02 -16.73 -10.65
CA ILE A 109 -4.19 -16.67 -11.53
C ILE A 109 -5.47 -16.90 -10.71
N ASN A 110 -6.52 -16.13 -11.01
CA ASN A 110 -7.90 -16.35 -10.59
C ASN A 110 -8.06 -16.63 -9.09
N THR A 111 -7.65 -15.68 -8.24
CA THR A 111 -7.78 -15.80 -6.78
C THR A 111 -7.84 -14.47 -6.06
N ARG A 112 -8.66 -14.40 -5.01
CA ARG A 112 -8.71 -13.30 -4.04
C ARG A 112 -7.82 -13.49 -2.82
N ASN A 113 -7.23 -14.68 -2.67
CA ASN A 113 -6.41 -15.07 -1.53
C ASN A 113 -5.04 -15.62 -1.97
N PRO A 114 -4.24 -14.85 -2.72
CA PRO A 114 -2.96 -15.30 -3.24
C PRO A 114 -1.92 -15.58 -2.15
N ILE A 115 -1.17 -16.67 -2.31
CA ILE A 115 0.06 -16.97 -1.55
C ILE A 115 1.26 -16.67 -2.45
N PHE A 116 1.87 -15.51 -2.27
CA PHE A 116 2.99 -15.05 -3.10
C PHE A 116 4.31 -15.72 -2.69
N ASN A 117 4.66 -15.65 -1.41
CA ASN A 117 5.99 -16.01 -0.90
C ASN A 117 7.18 -15.37 -1.65
N ASP A 118 6.95 -14.21 -2.27
CA ASP A 118 7.98 -13.46 -2.99
C ASP A 118 8.86 -12.70 -1.99
N THR A 119 10.18 -12.74 -2.16
CA THR A 119 11.14 -11.94 -1.39
C THR A 119 11.84 -10.96 -2.31
N PHE A 120 11.72 -9.66 -2.02
CA PHE A 120 12.39 -8.59 -2.75
C PHE A 120 13.57 -8.05 -1.94
N THR A 121 14.72 -7.95 -2.59
CA THR A 121 15.97 -7.52 -1.93
C THR A 121 16.39 -6.13 -2.42
N TYR A 122 16.79 -5.30 -1.47
CA TYR A 122 17.37 -3.98 -1.68
C TYR A 122 18.72 -3.89 -0.99
N GLU A 123 19.79 -3.71 -1.76
CA GLU A 123 21.14 -3.50 -1.23
C GLU A 123 21.31 -2.01 -0.93
N MET A 124 21.23 -1.68 0.36
CA MET A 124 21.21 -0.29 0.83
C MET A 124 21.52 -0.26 2.33
N ASP A 125 22.36 0.69 2.74
CA ASP A 125 22.71 0.86 4.15
C ASP A 125 21.50 1.17 5.02
N LEU A 126 21.53 0.70 6.27
CA LEU A 126 20.40 0.83 7.20
C LEU A 126 19.99 2.29 7.40
N ALA A 127 20.97 3.19 7.50
CA ALA A 127 20.74 4.62 7.66
C ALA A 127 19.97 5.21 6.46
N GLU A 128 20.16 4.68 5.26
CA GLU A 128 19.42 5.13 4.09
C GLU A 128 18.05 4.46 4.01
N ILE A 129 17.96 3.17 4.33
CA ILE A 129 16.68 2.44 4.46
C ILE A 129 15.72 3.16 5.41
N GLN A 130 16.20 3.61 6.58
CA GLN A 130 15.38 4.30 7.57
C GLN A 130 14.82 5.63 7.08
N LYS A 131 15.37 6.24 6.04
CA LYS A 131 14.82 7.46 5.42
C LYS A 131 13.75 7.18 4.38
N ARG A 132 13.45 5.90 4.08
CA ARG A 132 12.52 5.51 3.02
C ARG A 132 11.12 5.18 3.55
N LEU A 133 10.16 5.34 2.65
CA LEU A 133 8.83 4.76 2.74
C LEU A 133 8.79 3.54 1.81
N LEU A 134 8.49 2.35 2.35
CA LEU A 134 8.21 1.17 1.54
C LEU A 134 6.74 1.16 1.15
N ARG A 135 6.47 1.19 -0.14
CA ARG A 135 5.13 1.00 -0.69
C ARG A 135 5.00 -0.40 -1.26
N VAL A 136 4.00 -1.15 -0.79
CA VAL A 136 3.64 -2.47 -1.34
C VAL A 136 2.24 -2.37 -1.90
N SER A 137 2.08 -2.68 -3.18
CA SER A 137 0.79 -2.70 -3.87
C SER A 137 0.52 -4.04 -4.51
N VAL A 138 -0.74 -4.46 -4.50
CA VAL A 138 -1.23 -5.64 -5.21
C VAL A 138 -2.03 -5.19 -6.42
N TRP A 139 -1.78 -5.83 -7.56
CA TRP A 139 -2.34 -5.45 -8.85
C TRP A 139 -3.01 -6.65 -9.51
N ASN A 140 -4.11 -6.42 -10.22
CA ASN A 140 -4.67 -7.38 -11.15
C ASN A 140 -3.93 -7.32 -12.49
N ASN A 141 -3.41 -8.45 -12.97
CA ASN A 141 -2.81 -8.57 -14.28
C ASN A 141 -3.85 -9.00 -15.32
N VAL A 142 -4.21 -8.09 -16.23
CA VAL A 142 -5.10 -8.37 -17.36
C VAL A 142 -4.41 -7.93 -18.65
N LEU A 143 -4.26 -8.85 -19.59
CA LEU A 143 -3.54 -8.60 -20.85
C LEU A 143 -4.22 -7.53 -21.73
N THR A 144 -5.55 -7.46 -21.68
CA THR A 144 -6.36 -6.69 -22.62
C THR A 144 -6.86 -5.34 -22.08
N VAL A 145 -7.11 -5.23 -20.77
CA VAL A 145 -7.76 -4.06 -20.14
C VAL A 145 -6.79 -3.23 -19.29
N GLY A 146 -5.51 -3.63 -19.26
CA GLY A 146 -4.50 -2.99 -18.41
C GLY A 146 -4.52 -3.52 -16.97
N ASN A 147 -3.57 -3.04 -16.17
CA ASN A 147 -3.44 -3.49 -14.78
C ASN A 147 -4.23 -2.58 -13.84
N HIS A 148 -4.96 -3.17 -12.90
CA HIS A 148 -5.76 -2.45 -11.89
C HIS A 148 -5.14 -2.62 -10.52
N VAL A 149 -5.15 -1.59 -9.67
CA VAL A 149 -4.70 -1.73 -8.27
C VAL A 149 -5.81 -2.39 -7.47
N LEU A 150 -5.45 -3.41 -6.67
CA LEU A 150 -6.35 -4.13 -5.77
C LEU A 150 -6.22 -3.69 -4.32
N GLY A 151 -5.09 -3.06 -3.98
CA GLY A 151 -4.80 -2.54 -2.65
C GLY A 151 -3.35 -2.10 -2.52
N GLU A 152 -3.11 -1.15 -1.62
CA GLU A 152 -1.78 -0.61 -1.35
C GLU A 152 -1.59 -0.36 0.16
N VAL A 153 -0.34 -0.50 0.62
CA VAL A 153 0.11 -0.13 1.96
C VAL A 153 1.44 0.60 1.89
N ASP A 154 1.58 1.60 2.76
CA ASP A 154 2.81 2.36 2.98
C ASP A 154 3.37 2.07 4.37
N ILE A 155 4.66 1.74 4.43
CA ILE A 155 5.37 1.39 5.66
C ILE A 155 6.55 2.34 5.83
N VAL A 156 6.52 3.15 6.88
CA VAL A 156 7.61 4.06 7.23
C VAL A 156 8.75 3.28 7.86
N LEU A 157 9.87 3.14 7.16
CA LEU A 157 10.95 2.24 7.57
C LEU A 157 11.75 2.75 8.79
N SER A 158 11.67 4.04 9.13
CA SER A 158 12.22 4.57 10.40
C SER A 158 11.49 4.08 11.64
N GLN A 159 10.25 3.59 11.52
CA GLN A 159 9.45 3.11 12.65
C GLN A 159 9.63 1.61 12.93
N ILE A 160 10.47 0.94 12.13
CA ILE A 160 10.74 -0.49 12.25
C ILE A 160 11.89 -0.71 13.23
N ASP A 161 11.67 -1.60 14.20
CA ASP A 161 12.71 -2.09 15.09
C ASP A 161 13.40 -3.28 14.44
N TRP A 162 14.54 -3.02 13.79
CA TRP A 162 15.30 -4.00 13.00
C TRP A 162 15.98 -5.10 13.84
N SER A 163 15.97 -4.98 15.17
CA SER A 163 16.49 -6.03 16.07
C SER A 163 15.52 -7.21 16.26
N LYS A 164 14.27 -7.07 15.78
CA LYS A 164 13.19 -8.03 15.98
C LYS A 164 12.67 -8.59 14.65
N GLU A 165 11.91 -9.68 14.76
CA GLU A 165 11.10 -10.15 13.63
C GLU A 165 9.97 -9.16 13.32
N ASN A 166 9.92 -8.66 12.08
CA ASN A 166 8.93 -7.69 11.64
C ASN A 166 7.94 -8.31 10.64
N ALA A 167 7.16 -9.29 11.08
CA ALA A 167 6.10 -9.92 10.29
C ALA A 167 4.71 -9.46 10.78
N ARG A 168 3.95 -8.75 9.93
CA ARG A 168 2.66 -8.15 10.30
C ARG A 168 1.64 -8.21 9.17
N ASP A 169 0.36 -8.23 9.55
CA ASP A 169 -0.77 -8.04 8.63
C ASP A 169 -1.04 -6.54 8.51
N TYR A 170 -1.21 -6.05 7.29
CA TYR A 170 -1.59 -4.69 6.98
C TYR A 170 -2.93 -4.69 6.25
N THR A 171 -3.89 -3.88 6.68
CA THR A 171 -5.12 -3.63 5.93
C THR A 171 -4.80 -2.69 4.78
N PHE A 172 -5.28 -3.00 3.57
CA PHE A 172 -5.11 -2.09 2.44
C PHE A 172 -5.89 -0.80 2.66
N PHE A 173 -5.35 0.31 2.17
CA PHE A 173 -6.14 1.54 2.05
C PHE A 173 -7.24 1.32 0.99
N SER A 174 -8.43 1.91 1.21
CA SER A 174 -9.48 1.92 0.18
C SER A 174 -8.96 2.69 -1.02
N THR A 175 -8.88 2.04 -2.18
CA THR A 175 -8.62 2.71 -3.45
C THR A 175 -9.96 3.17 -4.00
N ASP A 176 -10.61 4.14 -3.34
CA ASP A 176 -11.80 4.78 -3.90
C ASP A 176 -11.34 5.45 -5.20
N SER A 177 -11.80 4.90 -6.33
CA SER A 177 -11.56 5.40 -7.69
C SER A 177 -12.81 6.09 -8.20
#